data_AF-A0A936JPZ5-F1
#
_entry.id   AF-A0A936JPZ5-F1
#
_cell.length_a   1.000
_cell.length_b   1.000
_cell.length_c   1.000
_cell.angle_alpha   90.00
_cell.angle_beta   90.00
_cell.angle_gamma   90.00
#
_symmetry.space_group_name_H-M   'P 1'
#
loop_
_entity.id
_entity.type
_entity.pdbx_description
1 polymer ?
#
loop_
_entity_poly.entity_id
_entity_poly.type
_entity_poly.pdbx_seq_one_letter_code
_entity_poly.pdbx_strand_id
1 'polypeptide(L)'
;MAIKAPLAIVKERFGEKAKLIEAVKQLASEEMWLPRMNSDQGGSRGLEHVSNAKLLRLHATLTAVKDKFGSRAKLVDEILALQNRSKDAGLRSRIEAYPVPRLYDLWKSSDKRAKAQKAAAKADSGAKS
;
A
#
# COMPACT_ATOMS: atom_id res chain seq x y z
N MET A 1 -2.49 21.04 10.90
CA MET A 1 -2.99 20.97 9.50
C MET A 1 -4.47 20.66 9.55
N ALA A 2 -5.31 21.54 9.00
CA ALA A 2 -6.75 21.24 8.88
C ALA A 2 -6.92 19.99 8.03
N ILE A 3 -7.40 18.90 8.64
CA ILE A 3 -7.72 17.67 7.91
C ILE A 3 -8.99 17.99 7.12
N LYS A 4 -8.84 18.33 5.84
CA LYS A 4 -9.99 18.55 4.95
C LYS A 4 -10.92 17.35 5.03
N ALA A 5 -12.23 17.61 5.13
CA ALA A 5 -13.22 16.55 5.15
C ALA A 5 -13.03 15.64 3.91
N PRO A 6 -13.14 14.31 4.03
CA PRO A 6 -12.95 13.40 2.90
C PRO A 6 -13.81 13.77 1.69
N LEU A 7 -15.05 14.22 1.91
CA LEU A 7 -15.94 14.72 0.86
C LEU A 7 -15.37 15.93 0.12
N ALA A 8 -14.75 16.88 0.82
CA ALA A 8 -14.12 18.04 0.19
C ALA A 8 -12.93 17.62 -0.69
N ILE A 9 -12.11 16.67 -0.22
CA ILE A 9 -10.98 16.13 -1.01
C ILE A 9 -11.48 15.42 -2.27
N VAL A 10 -12.56 14.63 -2.17
CA VAL A 10 -13.18 13.99 -3.35
C VAL A 10 -13.65 15.03 -4.35
N LYS A 11 -14.35 16.08 -3.90
CA LYS A 11 -14.84 17.14 -4.77
C LYS A 11 -13.71 17.92 -5.44
N GLU A 12 -12.68 18.30 -4.70
CA GLU A 12 -11.54 19.05 -5.23
C GLU A 12 -10.71 18.25 -6.23
N ARG A 13 -10.45 16.96 -5.97
CA ARG A 13 -9.51 16.16 -6.77
C ARG A 13 -10.18 15.34 -7.86
N PHE A 14 -11.41 14.89 -7.62
CA PHE A 14 -12.12 13.95 -8.48
C PHE A 14 -13.49 14.48 -8.91
N GLY A 15 -13.97 15.59 -8.36
CA GLY A 15 -15.34 16.10 -8.57
C GLY A 15 -16.39 15.31 -7.79
N GLU A 16 -16.48 14.01 -8.01
CA GLU A 16 -17.48 13.15 -7.38
C GLU A 16 -16.96 11.75 -7.02
N LYS A 17 -17.72 11.03 -6.19
CA LYS A 17 -17.35 9.68 -5.74
C LYS A 17 -17.21 8.70 -6.90
N ALA A 18 -18.05 8.79 -7.93
CA ALA A 18 -18.01 7.91 -9.10
C ALA A 18 -16.64 7.98 -9.80
N LYS A 19 -16.13 9.19 -10.04
CA LYS A 19 -14.81 9.43 -10.64
C LYS A 19 -13.66 8.91 -9.78
N LEU A 20 -13.77 8.99 -8.45
CA LEU A 20 -12.81 8.36 -7.54
C LEU A 20 -12.84 6.83 -7.66
N ILE A 21 -14.02 6.23 -7.79
CA ILE A 21 -14.15 4.78 -7.97
C ILE A 21 -13.54 4.35 -9.30
N GLU A 22 -13.80 5.09 -10.39
CA GLU A 22 -13.18 4.84 -11.70
C GLU A 22 -11.65 4.93 -11.64
N ALA A 23 -11.10 5.98 -11.02
CA ALA A 23 -9.66 6.13 -10.84
C ALA A 23 -9.07 4.96 -10.02
N VAL A 24 -9.77 4.50 -8.98
CA VAL A 24 -9.37 3.31 -8.21
C VAL A 24 -9.42 2.05 -9.08
N LYS A 25 -10.46 1.85 -9.89
CA LYS A 25 -10.59 0.70 -10.81
C LYS A 25 -9.46 0.69 -11.85
N GLN A 26 -9.08 1.84 -12.39
CA GLN A 26 -7.97 1.97 -13.34
C GLN A 26 -6.61 1.60 -12.71
N LEU A 27 -6.43 1.88 -11.42
CA LEU A 27 -5.22 1.50 -10.68
C LEU A 27 -5.25 0.05 -10.19
N ALA A 28 -6.44 -0.55 -10.06
CA ALA A 28 -6.66 -1.92 -9.61
C ALA A 28 -6.51 -2.93 -10.78
N SER A 29 -5.40 -2.88 -11.51
CA SER A 29 -5.05 -3.89 -12.51
C SER A 29 -4.78 -5.25 -11.87
N GLU A 30 -4.85 -6.36 -12.63
CA GLU A 30 -4.62 -7.73 -12.13
C GLU A 30 -3.28 -7.89 -11.39
N GLU A 31 -2.27 -7.11 -11.77
CA GLU A 31 -0.96 -7.15 -11.12
C GLU A 31 -0.95 -6.46 -9.75
N MET A 32 -1.81 -5.47 -9.53
CA MET A 32 -1.90 -4.66 -8.30
C MET A 32 -3.12 -4.98 -7.44
N TRP A 33 -4.12 -5.66 -7.97
CA TRP A 33 -5.36 -5.97 -7.28
C TRP A 33 -5.48 -7.46 -7.01
N LEU A 34 -5.88 -7.78 -5.78
CA LEU A 34 -6.32 -9.14 -5.46
C LEU A 34 -7.85 -9.11 -5.41
N PRO A 35 -8.54 -9.99 -6.17
CA PRO A 35 -10.00 -10.05 -6.18
C PRO A 35 -10.51 -10.46 -4.79
N ARG A 36 -10.98 -9.48 -4.04
CA ARG A 36 -11.27 -9.59 -2.59
C ARG A 36 -12.55 -8.86 -2.20
N MET A 37 -13.11 -8.06 -3.11
CA MET A 37 -14.41 -7.46 -2.87
C MET A 37 -15.50 -8.52 -2.96
N ASN A 38 -16.62 -8.24 -2.29
CA ASN A 38 -17.77 -9.14 -2.35
C ASN A 38 -18.27 -9.30 -3.80
N SER A 39 -18.23 -8.24 -4.59
CA SER A 39 -18.48 -8.29 -6.05
C SER A 39 -17.51 -9.19 -6.81
N ASP A 40 -16.21 -9.15 -6.49
CA ASP A 40 -15.21 -10.04 -7.09
C ASP A 40 -15.47 -11.53 -6.75
N GLN A 41 -16.27 -11.79 -5.71
CA GLN A 41 -16.60 -13.12 -5.19
C GLN A 41 -18.08 -13.48 -5.44
N GLY A 42 -18.73 -12.84 -6.42
CA GLY A 42 -20.10 -13.15 -6.85
C GLY A 42 -21.23 -12.51 -6.03
N GLY A 43 -20.92 -11.60 -5.11
CA GLY A 43 -21.89 -10.82 -4.35
C GLY A 43 -22.22 -9.46 -4.97
N SER A 44 -23.10 -8.69 -4.34
CA SER A 44 -23.59 -7.40 -4.86
C SER A 44 -22.83 -6.18 -4.37
N ARG A 45 -21.98 -6.30 -3.34
CA ARG A 45 -21.31 -5.14 -2.71
C ARG A 45 -19.94 -4.85 -3.34
N GLY A 46 -19.87 -3.77 -4.13
CA GLY A 46 -18.66 -3.26 -4.77
C GLY A 46 -17.97 -2.07 -4.09
N LEU A 47 -17.02 -1.44 -4.81
CA LEU A 47 -16.33 -0.21 -4.38
C LEU A 47 -17.31 0.94 -4.07
N GLU A 48 -18.51 0.90 -4.64
CA GLU A 48 -19.56 1.90 -4.43
C GLU A 48 -20.05 1.97 -2.98
N HIS A 49 -19.98 0.86 -2.23
CA HIS A 49 -20.34 0.83 -0.82
C HIS A 49 -19.19 1.23 0.11
N VAL A 50 -17.99 1.43 -0.43
CA VAL A 50 -16.82 1.85 0.35
C VAL A 50 -16.93 3.35 0.65
N SER A 51 -16.55 3.75 1.87
CA SER A 51 -16.57 5.17 2.27
C SER A 51 -15.52 5.99 1.53
N ASN A 52 -15.78 7.28 1.32
CA ASN A 52 -14.88 8.18 0.58
C ASN A 52 -13.47 8.23 1.19
N ALA A 53 -13.37 8.21 2.52
CA ALA A 53 -12.07 8.17 3.20
C ALA A 53 -11.26 6.91 2.85
N LYS A 54 -11.93 5.75 2.76
CA LYS A 54 -11.29 4.48 2.39
C LYS A 54 -10.88 4.47 0.92
N LEU A 55 -11.73 4.99 0.03
CA LEU A 55 -11.42 5.11 -1.40
C LEU A 55 -10.22 6.05 -1.64
N LEU A 56 -10.16 7.20 -0.96
CA LEU A 56 -9.02 8.11 -1.04
C LEU A 56 -7.72 7.45 -0.56
N ARG A 57 -7.76 6.72 0.56
CA ARG A 57 -6.61 5.96 1.05
C ARG A 57 -6.19 4.89 0.04
N LEU A 58 -7.16 4.18 -0.53
CA LEU A 58 -6.90 3.11 -1.49
C LEU A 58 -6.22 3.67 -2.75
N HIS A 59 -6.81 4.72 -3.34
CA HIS A 59 -6.23 5.44 -4.47
C HIS A 59 -4.79 5.90 -4.17
N ALA A 60 -4.58 6.58 -3.04
CA ALA A 60 -3.26 7.06 -2.65
C ALA A 60 -2.23 5.93 -2.46
N THR A 61 -2.66 4.78 -1.93
CA THR A 61 -1.77 3.64 -1.72
C THR A 61 -1.42 2.95 -3.04
N LEU A 62 -2.40 2.72 -3.92
CA LEU A 62 -2.16 2.13 -5.23
C LEU A 62 -1.25 3.03 -6.07
N THR A 63 -1.51 4.35 -6.07
CA THR A 63 -0.65 5.34 -6.75
C THR A 63 0.78 5.27 -6.21
N ALA A 64 0.96 5.35 -4.89
CA ALA A 64 2.30 5.31 -4.29
C ALA A 64 3.05 4.00 -4.57
N VAL A 65 2.34 2.86 -4.67
CA VAL A 65 2.97 1.57 -4.98
C VAL A 65 3.35 1.50 -6.46
N LYS A 66 2.48 1.98 -7.36
CA LYS A 66 2.78 2.08 -8.79
C LYS A 66 3.99 2.99 -9.03
N ASP A 67 4.04 4.15 -8.40
CA ASP A 67 5.11 5.13 -8.62
C ASP A 67 6.46 4.66 -8.05
N LYS A 68 6.46 3.97 -6.90
CA LYS A 68 7.70 3.55 -6.21
C LYS A 68 8.22 2.20 -6.65
N PHE A 69 7.32 1.24 -6.88
CA PHE A 69 7.68 -0.16 -7.12
C PHE A 69 7.24 -0.63 -8.49
N GLY A 70 6.27 0.02 -9.12
CA GLY A 70 5.64 -0.44 -10.36
C GLY A 70 4.59 -1.53 -10.12
N SER A 71 4.93 -2.56 -9.36
CA SER A 71 4.05 -3.73 -9.15
C SER A 71 4.03 -4.30 -7.74
N ARG A 72 3.03 -5.15 -7.48
CA ARG A 72 2.86 -5.87 -6.22
C ARG A 72 4.01 -6.83 -5.95
N ALA A 73 4.49 -7.54 -6.97
CA ALA A 73 5.59 -8.50 -6.81
C ALA A 73 6.88 -7.79 -6.35
N LYS A 74 7.22 -6.66 -6.98
CA LYS A 74 8.38 -5.84 -6.58
C LYS A 74 8.26 -5.31 -5.16
N LEU A 75 7.06 -4.92 -4.74
CA LEU A 75 6.81 -4.53 -3.34
C LEU A 75 7.08 -5.68 -2.36
N VAL A 76 6.72 -6.93 -2.71
CA VAL A 76 7.04 -8.11 -1.89
C VAL A 76 8.55 -8.31 -1.79
N ASP A 77 9.26 -8.26 -2.91
CA ASP A 77 10.71 -8.44 -2.96
C ASP A 77 11.43 -7.38 -2.10
N GLU A 78 11.02 -6.11 -2.19
CA GLU A 78 11.54 -5.01 -1.35
C GLU A 78 11.26 -5.23 0.15
N ILE A 79 10.08 -5.74 0.51
CA ILE A 79 9.76 -6.07 1.90
C ILE A 79 10.68 -7.18 2.43
N LEU A 80 10.95 -8.20 1.61
CA LEU A 80 11.82 -9.30 2.00
C LEU A 80 13.28 -8.86 2.09
N ALA A 81 13.72 -7.99 1.17
CA ALA A 81 15.05 -7.38 1.19
C ALA A 81 15.24 -6.54 2.47
N LEU A 82 14.28 -5.68 2.83
CA LEU A 82 14.33 -4.89 4.06
C LEU A 82 14.35 -5.73 5.34
N GLN A 83 13.78 -6.93 5.30
CA GLN A 83 13.76 -7.86 6.43
C GLN A 83 14.98 -8.79 6.46
N ASN A 84 15.91 -8.68 5.51
CA ASN A 84 17.01 -9.63 5.31
C ASN A 84 16.52 -11.10 5.21
N ARG A 85 15.33 -11.29 4.63
CA ARG A 85 14.65 -12.58 4.49
C ARG A 85 14.28 -12.90 3.03
N SER A 86 15.09 -12.41 2.08
CA SER A 86 14.88 -12.63 0.64
C SER A 86 14.79 -14.10 0.22
N LYS A 87 15.41 -15.01 0.99
CA LYS A 87 15.40 -16.46 0.73
C LYS A 87 14.30 -17.23 1.48
N ASP A 88 13.48 -16.56 2.28
CA ASP A 88 12.41 -17.18 3.08
C ASP A 88 11.17 -17.39 2.21
N ALA A 89 11.12 -18.54 1.53
CA ALA A 89 10.01 -18.90 0.64
C ALA A 89 8.66 -18.99 1.38
N GLY A 90 8.64 -19.46 2.64
CA GLY A 90 7.42 -19.53 3.43
C GLY A 90 6.86 -18.15 3.77
N LEU A 91 7.74 -17.20 4.13
CA LEU A 91 7.35 -15.82 4.36
C LEU A 91 6.90 -15.14 3.07
N ARG A 92 7.59 -15.39 1.94
CA ARG A 92 7.20 -14.87 0.62
C ARG A 92 5.77 -15.26 0.28
N SER A 93 5.44 -16.55 0.30
CA SER A 93 4.09 -17.04 -0.01
C SER A 93 3.03 -16.43 0.89
N ARG A 94 3.33 -16.27 2.19
CA ARG A 94 2.40 -15.63 3.14
C ARG A 94 2.15 -14.17 2.82
N ILE A 95 3.19 -13.43 2.43
CA ILE A 95 3.10 -12.00 2.12
C ILE A 95 2.42 -11.80 0.74
N GLU A 96 2.65 -12.67 -0.23
CA GLU A 96 1.98 -12.64 -1.53
C GLU A 96 0.46 -12.80 -1.43
N ALA A 97 -0.08 -13.39 -0.37
CA ALA A 97 -1.52 -13.43 -0.12
C ALA A 97 -2.11 -12.09 0.39
N TYR A 98 -1.26 -11.13 0.76
CA TYR A 98 -1.70 -9.84 1.30
C TYR A 98 -2.08 -8.86 0.20
N PRO A 99 -3.15 -8.06 0.40
CA PRO A 99 -3.53 -7.02 -0.53
C PRO A 99 -2.52 -5.88 -0.49
N VAL A 100 -2.37 -5.15 -1.60
CA VAL A 100 -1.39 -4.05 -1.75
C VAL A 100 -1.42 -3.04 -0.60
N PRO A 101 -2.58 -2.60 -0.07
CA PRO A 101 -2.59 -1.70 1.09
C PRO A 101 -1.86 -2.27 2.32
N ARG A 102 -2.03 -3.56 2.61
CA ARG A 102 -1.37 -4.24 3.74
C ARG A 102 0.13 -4.43 3.47
N LEU A 103 0.49 -4.74 2.24
CA LEU A 103 1.90 -4.82 1.82
C LEU A 103 2.61 -3.47 1.99
N TYR A 104 1.98 -2.38 1.54
CA TYR A 104 2.57 -1.06 1.64
C TYR A 104 2.72 -0.60 3.09
N ASP A 105 1.76 -0.93 3.96
CA ASP A 105 1.88 -0.68 5.40
C ASP A 105 3.01 -1.50 6.03
N LEU A 106 3.16 -2.77 5.64
CA LEU A 106 4.27 -3.62 6.06
C LEU A 106 5.62 -3.04 5.61
N TRP A 107 5.74 -2.64 4.34
CA TRP A 107 6.94 -2.00 3.79
C TRP A 107 7.31 -0.74 4.58
N LYS A 108 6.37 0.19 4.79
CA LYS A 108 6.63 1.41 5.59
C LYS A 108 7.16 1.09 6.99
N SER A 109 6.61 0.06 7.63
CA SER A 109 7.07 -0.37 8.96
C SER A 109 8.47 -0.97 8.93
N SER A 110 8.81 -1.72 7.88
CA SER A 110 10.12 -2.35 7.70
C SER A 110 11.17 -1.32 7.32
N ASP A 111 10.85 -0.38 6.43
CA ASP A 111 11.72 0.73 6.04
C ASP A 111 12.05 1.63 7.25
N LYS A 112 11.05 1.98 8.07
CA LYS A 112 11.27 2.73 9.31
C LYS A 112 12.21 1.99 10.27
N ARG A 113 12.01 0.68 10.45
CA ARG A 113 12.87 -0.15 11.31
C ARG A 113 14.28 -0.27 10.77
N ALA A 114 14.44 -0.50 9.46
CA ALA A 114 15.74 -0.58 8.80
C ALA A 114 16.51 0.75 8.92
N LYS A 115 15.84 1.89 8.74
CA LYS A 115 16.44 3.22 8.95
C LYS A 115 16.86 3.46 10.40
N ALA A 116 16.02 3.08 11.37
CA ALA A 116 16.35 3.19 12.79
C ALA A 116 17.55 2.32 13.16
N GLN A 117 17.64 1.08 12.66
CA GLN A 117 18.79 0.20 12.85
C GLN A 117 20.06 0.79 12.25
N LYS A 118 20.00 1.34 11.04
CA LYS A 118 21.15 2.03 10.40
C LYS A 118 21.59 3.26 11.21
N ALA A 119 20.66 4.03 11.76
CA ALA A 119 20.99 5.18 12.60
C ALA A 119 21.65 4.75 13.92
N ALA A 120 21.15 3.70 14.56
CA ALA A 120 21.75 3.15 15.79
C ALA A 120 23.16 2.60 15.54
N ALA A 121 23.37 1.89 14.44
CA ALA A 121 24.69 1.37 14.07
C ALA A 121 25.72 2.49 13.84
N LYS A 122 25.31 3.61 13.21
CA LYS A 122 26.17 4.79 13.03
C LYS A 122 26.51 5.49 14.34
N ALA A 123 25.56 5.54 15.27
CA ALA A 123 25.77 6.12 16.60
C ALA A 123 26.76 5.27 17.43
N ASP A 124 26.70 3.93 17.37
CA ASP A 124 27.67 3.06 18.06
C ASP A 124 29.09 3.20 17.49
N SER A 125 29.21 3.30 16.16
CA SER A 125 30.52 3.46 15.50
C SER A 125 31.18 4.82 15.76
N GLY A 126 30.39 5.88 15.98
CA GLY A 126 30.90 7.22 16.29
C GLY A 126 31.29 7.42 17.76
N ALA A 127 30.86 6.53 18.66
CA ALA A 127 31.19 6.58 20.09
C ALA A 127 32.46 5.77 20.45
N LYS A 128 33.04 5.03 19.49
CA LYS A 128 34.28 4.24 19.64
C LYS A 128 35.51 4.85 18.95
N SER A 129 35.41 6.10 18.46
CA SER A 129 36.54 6.85 17.86
C SER A 129 36.96 8.01 18.74
#